data_AF-A0A2V4HP62-F1
#
_entry.id   AF-A0A2V4HP62-F1
#
_cell.length_a   1.000
_cell.length_b   1.000
_cell.length_c   1.000
_cell.angle_alpha   90.00
_cell.angle_beta   90.00
_cell.angle_gamma   90.00
#
_symmetry.space_group_name_H-M   'P 1'
#
loop_
_entity.id
_entity.type
_entity.pdbx_description
1 polymer ?
#
loop_
_entity_poly.entity_id
_entity_poly.type
_entity_poly.pdbx_seq_one_letter_code
_entity_poly.pdbx_strand_id
1 'polypeptide(L)'
;MTSKGTAAEGILLKMLLQNGIEAEHGSPSRPGDIIVPPNVIIEVKDPKGLSYSFKQHSGKGEAQWKALKSKKEKFQWLEIFYVIRFQRRIWKYFEFPDSADPLKMKFGLPIEQFLEIMRNKQLSFVNEGVVYNRN
;
A
#
# COMPACT_ATOMS: atom_id res chain seq x y z
N MET A 1 7.54 -23.73 -1.58
CA MET A 1 7.62 -22.91 -0.35
C MET A 1 6.98 -21.56 -0.64
N THR A 2 5.77 -21.32 -0.15
CA THR A 2 5.12 -20.00 -0.26
C THR A 2 5.60 -19.13 0.90
N SER A 3 6.26 -18.01 0.57
CA SER A 3 6.72 -17.06 1.60
C SER A 3 5.51 -16.42 2.28
N LYS A 4 5.61 -16.18 3.59
CA LYS A 4 4.49 -15.62 4.38
C LYS A 4 4.05 -14.22 3.92
N GLY A 5 4.90 -13.47 3.22
CA GLY A 5 4.55 -12.17 2.62
C GLY A 5 3.43 -12.30 1.57
N THR A 6 3.56 -13.29 0.69
CA THR A 6 2.60 -13.54 -0.40
C THR A 6 1.17 -13.82 0.08
N ALA A 7 1.01 -14.38 1.29
CA ALA A 7 -0.31 -14.69 1.84
C ALA A 7 -1.07 -13.42 2.30
N ALA A 8 -0.39 -12.47 2.94
CA ALA A 8 -1.01 -11.20 3.35
C ALA A 8 -1.34 -10.35 2.12
N GLU A 9 -0.42 -10.28 1.15
CA GLU A 9 -0.62 -9.61 -0.13
C GLU A 9 -1.84 -10.16 -0.87
N GLY A 10 -1.94 -11.48 -1.02
CA GLY A 10 -3.08 -12.11 -1.70
C GLY A 10 -4.42 -11.86 -1.00
N ILE A 11 -4.45 -11.79 0.34
CA ILE A 11 -5.66 -11.44 1.10
C ILE A 11 -6.07 -9.99 0.81
N LEU A 12 -5.12 -9.05 0.89
CA LEU A 12 -5.40 -7.64 0.62
C LEU A 12 -5.84 -7.41 -0.83
N LEU A 13 -5.18 -8.05 -1.79
CA LEU A 13 -5.56 -8.00 -3.20
C LEU A 13 -7.00 -8.47 -3.39
N LYS A 14 -7.38 -9.59 -2.78
CA LYS A 14 -8.76 -10.07 -2.82
C LYS A 14 -9.74 -9.07 -2.20
N MET A 15 -9.38 -8.43 -1.08
CA MET A 15 -10.22 -7.39 -0.46
C MET A 15 -10.44 -6.20 -1.39
N LEU A 16 -9.40 -5.74 -2.08
CA LEU A 16 -9.49 -4.64 -3.06
C LEU A 16 -10.44 -5.01 -4.20
N LEU A 17 -10.21 -6.15 -4.85
CA LEU A 17 -11.02 -6.62 -5.98
C LEU A 17 -12.49 -6.82 -5.60
N GLN A 18 -12.76 -7.39 -4.41
CA GLN A 18 -14.12 -7.57 -3.91
C GLN A 18 -14.84 -6.24 -3.62
N ASN A 19 -14.10 -5.14 -3.47
CA ASN A 19 -14.62 -3.80 -3.26
C ASN A 19 -14.73 -2.98 -4.55
N GLY A 20 -14.55 -3.62 -5.71
CA GLY A 20 -14.60 -2.98 -7.02
C GLY A 20 -13.37 -2.13 -7.32
N ILE A 21 -12.25 -2.38 -6.63
CA ILE A 21 -11.00 -1.63 -6.82
C ILE A 21 -10.10 -2.46 -7.72
N GLU A 22 -9.72 -1.91 -8.87
CA GLU A 22 -8.73 -2.53 -9.76
C GLU A 22 -7.36 -2.53 -9.09
N ALA A 23 -6.73 -3.70 -8.98
CA ALA A 23 -5.46 -3.87 -8.31
C ALA A 23 -4.72 -5.10 -8.87
N GLU A 24 -3.40 -5.10 -8.81
CA GLU A 24 -2.55 -6.21 -9.22
C GLU A 24 -1.31 -6.33 -8.34
N HIS A 25 -0.66 -7.49 -8.34
CA HIS A 25 0.65 -7.62 -7.70
C HIS A 25 1.69 -6.73 -8.38
N GLY A 26 2.61 -6.17 -7.59
CA GLY A 26 3.80 -5.55 -8.15
C GLY A 26 4.70 -6.57 -8.84
N SER A 27 5.70 -6.06 -9.55
CA SER A 27 6.65 -6.86 -10.32
C SER A 27 8.06 -6.28 -10.17
N PRO A 28 9.12 -6.99 -10.59
CA PRO A 28 10.47 -6.42 -10.59
C PRO A 28 10.58 -5.08 -11.35
N SER A 29 9.75 -4.87 -12.37
CA SER A 29 9.66 -3.61 -13.13
C SER A 29 8.73 -2.56 -12.50
N ARG A 30 7.83 -2.96 -11.58
CA ARG A 30 6.88 -2.10 -10.86
C ARG A 30 7.01 -2.34 -9.37
N PRO A 31 8.00 -1.70 -8.71
CA PRO A 31 8.27 -1.94 -7.30
C PRO A 31 7.09 -1.49 -6.44
N GLY A 32 6.70 -2.35 -5.51
CA GLY A 32 5.48 -2.32 -4.72
C GLY A 32 4.99 -3.74 -4.47
N ASP A 33 4.30 -4.01 -3.36
CA ASP A 33 3.69 -5.33 -3.14
C ASP A 33 2.39 -5.45 -3.96
N ILE A 34 1.58 -4.39 -3.99
CA ILE A 34 0.37 -4.25 -4.81
C ILE A 34 0.36 -2.88 -5.51
N ILE A 35 -0.12 -2.85 -6.75
CA ILE A 35 -0.34 -1.65 -7.55
C ILE A 35 -1.83 -1.43 -7.72
N VAL A 36 -2.29 -0.19 -7.50
CA VAL A 36 -3.66 0.26 -7.75
C VAL A 36 -3.58 1.42 -8.76
N PRO A 37 -4.06 1.23 -10.01
CA PRO A 37 -4.07 2.30 -11.00
C PRO A 37 -4.91 3.49 -10.54
N PRO A 38 -4.54 4.73 -10.97
CA PRO A 38 -3.45 5.03 -11.91
C PRO A 38 -2.06 5.18 -11.28
N ASN A 39 -1.96 5.44 -9.97
CA ASN A 39 -0.75 6.00 -9.35
C ASN A 39 -0.47 5.54 -7.91
N VAL A 40 -1.13 4.48 -7.43
CA VAL A 40 -0.99 4.04 -6.04
C VAL A 40 -0.12 2.79 -5.96
N ILE A 41 0.87 2.83 -5.07
CA ILE A 41 1.64 1.67 -4.62
C ILE A 41 1.25 1.34 -3.18
N ILE A 42 1.07 0.05 -2.90
CA ILE A 42 0.80 -0.45 -1.57
C ILE A 42 1.93 -1.37 -1.15
N GLU A 43 2.52 -1.08 0.00
CA GLU A 43 3.47 -1.95 0.68
C GLU A 43 2.76 -2.71 1.79
N VAL A 44 2.77 -4.03 1.69
CA VAL A 44 2.09 -4.94 2.60
C VAL A 44 3.08 -5.48 3.61
N LYS A 45 2.76 -5.40 4.91
CA LYS A 45 3.60 -5.97 5.98
C LYS A 45 2.74 -6.78 6.94
N ASP A 46 3.30 -7.88 7.43
CA ASP A 46 2.64 -8.80 8.39
C ASP A 46 3.57 -9.08 9.58
N PRO A 47 3.85 -8.06 10.44
CA PRO A 47 4.68 -8.24 11.62
C PRO A 47 3.99 -9.15 12.65
N LYS A 48 4.79 -9.93 13.40
CA LYS A 48 4.25 -10.76 14.48
C LYS A 48 3.69 -9.98 15.68
N GLY A 49 4.04 -8.70 15.82
CA GLY A 49 3.70 -7.85 16.97
C GLY A 49 2.73 -6.71 16.63
N LEU A 50 2.68 -5.71 17.52
CA LEU A 50 1.83 -4.51 17.37
C LEU A 50 2.57 -3.32 16.71
N SER A 51 3.78 -3.57 16.20
CA SER A 51 4.61 -2.58 15.52
C SER A 51 5.36 -3.23 14.37
N TYR A 52 5.48 -2.50 13.27
CA TYR A 52 6.41 -2.78 12.20
C TYR A 52 7.62 -1.84 12.32
N SER A 53 8.83 -2.36 12.17
CA SER A 53 10.07 -1.57 12.17
C SER A 53 10.73 -1.68 10.80
N PHE A 54 11.13 -0.53 10.25
CA PHE A 54 11.95 -0.46 9.04
C PHE A 54 13.39 -0.94 9.30
N LYS A 55 13.89 -0.70 10.53
CA LYS A 55 15.21 -1.12 11.01
C LYS A 55 15.21 -2.60 11.38
N GLN A 56 15.02 -3.45 10.37
CA GLN A 56 15.11 -4.90 10.51
C GLN A 56 16.59 -5.34 10.63
N HIS A 57 16.86 -6.49 11.24
CA HIS A 57 18.24 -7.02 11.38
C HIS A 57 19.03 -7.10 10.07
N SER A 58 18.35 -7.22 8.92
CA SER A 58 18.96 -7.30 7.60
C SER A 58 19.12 -5.94 6.89
N GLY A 59 18.63 -4.84 7.48
CA GLY A 59 18.59 -3.51 6.85
C GLY A 59 17.64 -3.38 5.65
N LYS A 60 17.05 -4.48 5.17
CA LYS A 60 16.23 -4.51 3.94
C LYS A 60 15.00 -3.60 4.01
N GLY A 61 14.32 -3.53 5.15
CA GLY A 61 13.15 -2.67 5.34
C GLY A 61 13.48 -1.17 5.18
N GLU A 62 14.59 -0.72 5.74
CA GLU A 62 15.04 0.67 5.62
C GLU A 62 15.50 1.00 4.20
N ALA A 63 16.21 0.08 3.54
CA ALA A 63 16.59 0.24 2.13
C ALA A 63 15.36 0.33 1.21
N GLN A 64 14.34 -0.50 1.44
CA GLN A 64 13.07 -0.45 0.71
C GLN A 64 12.37 0.89 0.91
N TRP A 65 12.28 1.37 2.16
CA TRP A 65 11.69 2.68 2.47
C TRP A 65 12.45 3.83 1.78
N LYS A 66 13.79 3.83 1.80
CA LYS A 66 14.61 4.84 1.10
C LYS A 66 14.35 4.85 -0.40
N ALA A 67 14.27 3.67 -1.02
CA ALA A 67 14.00 3.54 -2.45
C ALA A 67 12.61 4.09 -2.82
N LEU A 68 11.59 3.78 -2.02
CA LEU A 68 10.23 4.29 -2.22
C LEU A 68 10.14 5.79 -1.98
N LYS A 69 10.84 6.32 -0.96
CA LYS A 69 10.93 7.76 -0.69
C LYS A 69 11.51 8.50 -1.89
N SER A 70 12.66 8.05 -2.40
CA SER A 70 13.28 8.64 -3.58
C SER A 70 12.37 8.60 -4.81
N LYS A 71 11.61 7.50 -4.99
CA LYS A 71 10.64 7.38 -6.08
C LYS A 71 9.48 8.37 -5.94
N LYS A 72 8.92 8.51 -4.74
CA LYS A 72 7.84 9.47 -4.44
C LYS A 72 8.29 10.92 -4.65
N GLU A 73 9.51 11.25 -4.25
CA GLU A 73 10.11 12.57 -4.48
C GLU A 73 10.27 12.88 -5.98
N LYS A 74 10.62 11.86 -6.78
CA LYS A 74 10.75 11.99 -8.24
C LYS A 74 9.40 12.10 -8.95
N PHE A 75 8.39 11.37 -8.47
CA PHE A 75 7.05 11.33 -9.05
C PHE A 75 6.05 11.85 -8.03
N GLN A 76 5.84 13.16 -7.98
CA GLN A 76 4.98 13.78 -6.95
C GLN A 76 3.52 13.32 -7.01
N TRP A 77 3.06 12.86 -8.17
CA TRP A 77 1.74 12.27 -8.36
C TRP A 77 1.66 10.83 -7.84
N LEU A 78 2.77 10.19 -7.46
CA LEU A 78 2.78 8.82 -6.94
C LEU A 78 2.38 8.82 -5.46
N GLU A 79 1.37 8.01 -5.14
CA GLU A 79 0.93 7.79 -3.77
C GLU A 79 1.41 6.42 -3.29
N ILE A 80 1.87 6.37 -2.04
CA ILE A 80 2.38 5.14 -1.44
C ILE A 80 1.71 4.98 -0.09
N PHE A 81 1.17 3.79 0.16
CA PHE A 81 0.55 3.43 1.43
C PHE A 81 1.23 2.20 2.01
N TYR A 82 1.35 2.15 3.32
CA TYR A 82 1.67 0.93 4.05
C TYR A 82 0.38 0.32 4.57
N VAL A 83 0.08 -0.91 4.17
CA VAL A 83 -1.04 -1.68 4.70
C VAL A 83 -0.49 -2.84 5.53
N ILE A 84 -0.76 -2.79 6.83
CA ILE A 84 -0.15 -3.68 7.80
C ILE A 84 -1.21 -4.57 8.43
N ARG A 85 -0.97 -5.87 8.35
CA ARG A 85 -1.70 -6.88 9.10
C ARG A 85 -0.98 -7.11 10.43
N PHE A 86 -1.51 -6.56 11.51
CA PHE A 86 -0.98 -6.78 12.85
C PHE A 86 -1.48 -8.10 13.45
N GLN A 87 -0.94 -8.45 14.62
CA GLN A 87 -1.39 -9.59 15.43
C GLN A 87 -2.93 -9.62 15.56
N ARG A 88 -3.50 -10.84 15.65
CA ARG A 88 -4.95 -11.09 15.61
C ARG A 88 -5.61 -10.73 14.27
N ARG A 89 -4.83 -10.60 13.20
CA ARG A 89 -5.29 -10.34 11.82
C ARG A 89 -5.98 -8.98 11.68
N ILE A 90 -5.61 -8.01 12.51
CA ILE A 90 -6.15 -6.65 12.46
C ILE A 90 -5.42 -5.90 11.35
N TRP A 91 -6.17 -5.41 10.38
CA TRP A 91 -5.64 -4.61 9.27
C TRP A 91 -5.69 -3.12 9.61
N LYS A 92 -4.58 -2.44 9.31
CA LYS A 92 -4.46 -1.00 9.43
C LYS A 92 -3.72 -0.46 8.22
N TYR A 93 -3.98 0.78 7.85
CA TYR A 93 -3.18 1.48 6.85
C TYR A 93 -2.51 2.72 7.44
N PHE A 94 -1.46 3.14 6.75
CA PHE A 94 -0.69 4.34 7.00
C PHE A 94 -0.39 4.98 5.64
N GLU A 95 -0.45 6.31 5.59
CA GLU A 95 0.20 7.05 4.53
C GLU A 95 1.72 6.84 4.59
N PHE A 96 2.41 7.10 3.47
CA PHE A 96 3.86 7.00 3.43
C PHE A 96 4.52 7.86 4.52
N PRO A 97 5.29 7.29 5.46
CA PRO A 97 5.86 8.05 6.56
C PRO A 97 7.10 8.85 6.10
N ASP A 98 7.22 10.08 6.61
CA ASP A 98 8.33 10.99 6.29
C ASP A 98 9.69 10.52 6.82
N SER A 99 9.66 9.69 7.86
CA SER A 99 10.81 9.06 8.52
C SER A 99 10.65 7.54 8.58
N ALA A 100 11.76 6.83 8.75
CA ALA A 100 11.78 5.38 8.96
C ALA A 100 11.44 4.98 10.42
N ASP A 101 10.52 5.71 11.06
CA ASP A 101 10.07 5.41 12.42
C ASP A 101 9.11 4.21 12.44
N PRO A 102 9.07 3.43 13.54
CA PRO A 102 8.20 2.26 13.60
C PRO A 102 6.70 2.60 13.46
N LEU A 103 6.01 1.88 12.56
CA LEU A 103 4.56 1.99 12.37
C LEU A 103 3.85 1.13 13.42
N LYS A 104 3.12 1.77 14.34
CA LYS A 104 2.45 1.12 15.48
C LYS A 104 0.96 0.98 15.23
N MET A 105 0.39 -0.17 15.59
CA MET A 105 -1.03 -0.50 15.38
C MET A 105 -1.98 0.58 15.90
N LYS A 106 -1.70 1.18 17.05
CA LYS A 106 -2.54 2.22 17.68
C LYS A 106 -2.63 3.52 16.89
N PHE A 107 -1.68 3.78 15.99
CA PHE A 107 -1.65 4.97 15.13
C PHE A 107 -2.15 4.69 13.71
N GLY A 108 -2.40 3.41 13.39
CA GLY A 108 -2.91 3.03 12.08
C GLY A 108 -4.40 3.29 11.96
N LEU A 109 -4.81 3.71 10.76
CA LEU A 109 -6.19 3.94 10.42
C LEU A 109 -6.87 2.63 9.97
N PRO A 110 -8.20 2.47 10.15
CA PRO A 110 -8.93 1.25 9.79
C PRO A 110 -8.84 0.92 8.30
N ILE A 111 -8.83 -0.36 7.96
CA ILE A 111 -8.74 -0.80 6.55
C ILE A 111 -9.97 -0.41 5.73
N GLU A 112 -11.13 -0.26 6.37
CA GLU A 112 -12.38 0.12 5.72
C GLU A 112 -12.28 1.51 5.10
N GLN A 113 -11.66 2.46 5.83
CA GLN A 113 -11.38 3.81 5.32
C GLN A 113 -10.42 3.77 4.13
N PHE A 114 -9.40 2.90 4.18
CA PHE A 114 -8.49 2.72 3.04
C PHE A 114 -9.22 2.26 1.79
N LEU A 115 -10.09 1.26 1.91
CA LEU A 115 -10.88 0.75 0.78
C LEU A 115 -11.80 1.83 0.19
N GLU A 116 -12.41 2.64 1.03
CA GLU A 116 -13.22 3.78 0.59
C GLU A 116 -12.39 4.82 -0.18
N ILE A 117 -11.22 5.21 0.35
CA ILE A 117 -10.31 6.15 -0.32
C ILE A 117 -9.90 5.61 -1.70
N MET A 118 -9.49 4.33 -1.77
CA MET A 118 -9.06 3.71 -3.03
C MET A 118 -10.19 3.68 -4.07
N ARG A 119 -11.41 3.31 -3.64
CA ARG A 119 -12.58 3.31 -4.52
C ARG A 119 -12.87 4.72 -5.05
N ASN A 120 -12.86 5.72 -4.17
CA ASN A 120 -13.14 7.11 -4.55
C ASN A 120 -12.10 7.66 -5.54
N LYS A 121 -10.82 7.31 -5.38
CA LYS A 121 -9.74 7.67 -6.32
C LYS A 121 -9.95 7.10 -7.71
N GLN A 122 -10.41 5.85 -7.83
CA GLN A 122 -10.68 5.25 -9.13
C GLN A 122 -11.91 5.86 -9.79
N LEU A 123 -12.96 6.12 -9.01
CA LEU A 123 -14.16 6.80 -9.51
C LEU A 123 -13.86 8.21 -10.02
N SER A 124 -13.04 9.00 -9.30
CA SER A 124 -12.67 10.34 -9.74
C SER A 124 -11.89 10.30 -11.05
N PHE A 125 -10.95 9.37 -11.21
CA PHE A 125 -10.18 9.21 -12.44
C PHE A 125 -11.06 8.85 -13.65
N VAL A 126 -12.01 7.94 -13.48
CA VAL A 126 -12.97 7.59 -14.54
C VAL A 126 -13.82 8.80 -14.93
N ASN A 127 -14.31 9.55 -13.95
CA ASN A 127 -15.15 10.73 -14.19
C ASN A 127 -14.38 11.85 -14.91
N GLU A 128 -13.12 12.09 -14.54
CA GLU A 128 -12.26 13.07 -15.23
C GLU A 128 -11.99 12.64 -16.68
N GLY A 129 -11.69 11.36 -16.93
CA GLY A 129 -11.48 10.82 -18.28
C GLY A 129 -12.71 10.90 -19.20
N VAL A 130 -13.93 10.86 -18.65
CA VAL A 130 -15.17 11.05 -19.42
C VAL A 130 -15.38 12.51 -19.83
N VAL A 131 -14.93 13.47 -19.03
CA VAL A 131 -15.06 14.90 -19.35
C VAL A 131 -14.17 15.32 -20.51
N TYR A 132 -12.95 14.77 -20.61
CA TYR A 132 -12.04 15.07 -21.73
C TYR A 132 -12.49 14.52 -23.08
N ASN A 133 -13.30 13.45 -23.12
CA ASN A 133 -13.80 12.84 -24.36
C ASN A 133 -15.08 13.51 -24.91
N ARG A 134 -15.53 14.64 -24.34
CA ARG A 134 -16.72 15.38 -24.78
C ARG A 134 -16.41 16.75 -25.40
N ASN A 135 -15.13 17.10 -25.58
CA ASN A 135 -14.67 18.27 -26.31
C ASN A 135 -13.99 17.86 -27.62
#